data_AF-A0A662KEB2-F1
#
_entry.id   AF-A0A662KEB2-F1
#
_cell.length_a   1.000
_cell.length_b   1.000
_cell.length_c   1.000
_cell.angle_alpha   90.00
_cell.angle_beta   90.00
_cell.angle_gamma   90.00
#
_symmetry.space_group_name_H-M   'P 1'
#
loop_
_entity.id
_entity.type
_entity.pdbx_description
1 polymer ?
#
loop_
_entity_poly.entity_id
_entity_poly.type
_entity_poly.pdbx_seq_one_letter_code
_entity_poly.pdbx_strand_id
1 'polypeptide(L)'
;MYTEPKWSSADVFVPYHSRVVWIAYGTAGEYPAGEWAGHIWKYPAWIPCIVEISVYDNETKTFTPYGSANIGGGWRNDFIIQARGFTVGEGQYLAFAVYNPWFWLGVVTWKGESRVSTPSNMR
;
A
#
# COMPACT_ATOMS: atom_id res chain seq x y z
N MET A 1 -3.41 6.74 10.45
CA MET A 1 -4.82 6.29 10.63
C MET A 1 -4.94 4.93 9.97
N TYR A 2 -5.55 3.95 10.64
CA TYR A 2 -5.81 2.62 10.06
C TYR A 2 -7.24 2.58 9.55
N THR A 3 -7.45 2.10 8.33
CA THR A 3 -8.79 1.95 7.76
C THR A 3 -8.88 0.56 7.13
N GLU A 4 -9.77 -0.26 7.66
CA GLU A 4 -10.03 -1.57 7.07
C GLU A 4 -10.60 -1.39 5.65
N PRO A 5 -10.13 -2.17 4.66
CA PRO A 5 -10.72 -2.14 3.33
C PRO A 5 -12.17 -2.60 3.42
N LYS A 6 -13.11 -1.68 3.23
CA LYS A 6 -14.52 -2.03 3.03
C LYS A 6 -14.72 -2.41 1.57
N TRP A 7 -15.60 -3.40 1.33
CA TRP A 7 -15.97 -3.85 -0.02
C TRP A 7 -16.63 -2.74 -0.84
N SER A 8 -17.15 -1.71 -0.17
CA SER A 8 -17.64 -0.46 -0.74
C SER A 8 -16.59 0.65 -0.60
N SER A 9 -16.33 1.36 -1.69
CA SER A 9 -15.36 2.45 -1.85
C SER A 9 -15.26 3.40 -0.65
N ALA A 10 -14.03 3.66 -0.20
CA ALA A 10 -13.73 4.85 0.60
C ALA A 10 -12.55 5.57 -0.04
N ASP A 11 -12.78 6.80 -0.50
CA ASP A 11 -11.68 7.73 -0.69
C ASP A 11 -11.11 8.01 0.70
N VAL A 12 -9.83 7.72 0.89
CA VAL A 12 -9.18 7.98 2.17
C VAL A 12 -8.36 9.24 2.04
N PHE A 13 -8.66 10.19 2.92
CA PHE A 13 -7.86 11.38 3.09
C PHE A 13 -6.68 11.07 4.00
N VAL A 14 -5.47 11.19 3.47
CA VAL A 14 -4.19 11.04 4.17
C VAL A 14 -3.73 12.43 4.60
N PRO A 15 -3.73 12.76 5.90
CA PRO A 15 -3.24 14.05 6.39
C PRO A 15 -1.75 14.25 6.13
N TYR A 16 -1.27 15.47 6.34
CA TYR A 16 0.15 15.81 6.26
C TYR A 16 1.02 14.89 7.12
N HIS A 17 2.12 14.40 6.55
CA HIS A 17 3.10 13.52 7.19
C HIS A 17 2.48 12.26 7.82
N SER A 18 1.32 11.84 7.32
CA SER A 18 0.61 10.68 7.85
C SER A 18 0.68 9.50 6.89
N ARG A 19 0.49 8.31 7.46
CA ARG A 19 0.30 7.07 6.72
C ARG A 19 -1.16 6.64 6.81
N VAL A 20 -1.69 6.24 5.67
CA VAL A 20 -2.89 5.42 5.59
C VAL A 20 -2.47 4.04 5.15
N VAL A 21 -2.99 3.04 5.84
CA VAL A 21 -2.69 1.65 5.55
C VAL A 21 -3.99 0.93 5.25
N TRP A 22 -4.03 0.22 4.13
CA TRP A 22 -5.12 -0.68 3.81
C TRP A 22 -4.58 -2.11 3.69
N ILE A 23 -5.35 -3.06 4.21
CA ILE A 23 -5.02 -4.48 4.11
C ILE A 23 -5.12 -4.91 2.65
N ALA A 24 -4.03 -5.46 2.15
CA ALA A 24 -3.93 -5.98 0.80
C ALA A 24 -4.50 -7.39 0.69
N TYR A 25 -4.09 -8.24 1.62
CA TYR A 25 -4.35 -9.67 1.63
C TYR A 25 -4.33 -10.20 3.07
N GLY A 26 -5.33 -10.98 3.44
CA GLY A 26 -5.42 -11.65 4.74
C GLY A 26 -4.75 -13.02 4.78
N THR A 27 -3.79 -13.28 3.90
CA THR A 27 -3.19 -14.61 3.73
C THR A 27 -1.82 -14.64 4.41
N ALA A 28 -1.72 -15.44 5.47
CA ALA A 28 -0.45 -15.76 6.11
C ALA A 28 0.43 -16.59 5.16
N GLY A 29 1.75 -16.50 5.33
CA GLY A 29 2.71 -17.26 4.54
C GLY A 29 4.00 -16.50 4.24
N GLU A 30 4.87 -17.18 3.49
CA GLU A 30 6.13 -16.61 3.00
C GLU A 30 5.91 -15.93 1.65
N TYR A 31 6.43 -14.71 1.53
CA TYR A 31 6.40 -13.91 0.31
C TYR A 31 7.82 -13.73 -0.21
N PRO A 32 8.08 -14.07 -1.48
CA PRO A 32 9.42 -13.99 -2.05
C PRO A 32 9.87 -12.54 -2.23
N ALA A 33 11.19 -12.33 -2.24
CA ALA A 33 11.78 -11.09 -2.71
C ALA A 33 11.47 -10.89 -4.21
N GLY A 34 11.35 -9.64 -4.64
CA GLY A 34 11.20 -9.33 -6.05
C GLY A 34 10.37 -8.08 -6.33
N GLU A 35 9.91 -8.02 -7.57
CA GLU A 35 9.12 -6.90 -8.08
C GLU A 35 7.64 -7.08 -7.78
N TRP A 36 7.08 -6.09 -7.11
CA TRP A 36 5.66 -5.99 -6.85
C TRP A 36 5.08 -4.87 -7.69
N ALA A 37 4.30 -5.23 -8.71
CA ALA A 37 3.67 -4.28 -9.60
C ALA A 37 2.30 -3.87 -9.03
N GLY A 38 2.02 -2.58 -9.06
CA GLY A 38 0.76 -2.04 -8.59
C GLY A 38 0.34 -0.80 -9.34
N HIS A 39 -0.79 -0.28 -8.90
CA HIS A 39 -1.46 0.84 -9.49
C HIS A 39 -2.18 1.62 -8.38
N ILE A 40 -2.12 2.96 -8.41
CA ILE A 40 -2.78 3.83 -7.43
C ILE A 40 -3.46 5.02 -8.12
N TRP A 41 -4.71 5.28 -7.71
CA TRP A 41 -5.38 6.55 -7.97
C TRP A 41 -5.25 7.50 -6.79
N LYS A 42 -4.84 8.73 -7.09
CA LYS A 42 -4.67 9.78 -6.08
C LYS A 42 -5.09 11.15 -6.58
N TYR A 43 -5.48 11.99 -5.65
CA TYR A 43 -5.81 13.39 -5.91
C TYR A 43 -5.35 14.30 -4.76
N PRO A 44 -4.95 15.54 -5.06
CA PRO A 44 -4.74 16.13 -6.38
C PRO A 44 -3.57 15.46 -7.13
N ALA A 45 -3.65 15.39 -8.46
CA ALA A 45 -2.67 14.68 -9.28
C ALA A 45 -1.22 15.13 -9.03
N TRP A 46 -0.99 16.42 -8.80
CA TRP A 46 0.35 16.99 -8.66
C TRP A 46 1.02 16.70 -7.32
N ILE A 47 0.33 16.10 -6.35
CA ILE A 47 0.92 15.74 -5.06
C ILE A 47 1.61 14.38 -5.16
N PRO A 48 2.92 14.28 -4.92
CA PRO A 48 3.60 13.00 -4.86
C PRO A 48 3.30 12.28 -3.54
N CYS A 49 3.43 10.96 -3.56
CA CYS A 49 3.30 10.12 -2.37
C CYS A 49 4.30 8.97 -2.39
N ILE A 50 4.41 8.24 -1.28
CA ILE A 50 5.23 7.03 -1.21
C ILE A 50 4.29 5.86 -0.97
N VAL A 51 4.39 4.82 -1.78
CA VAL A 51 3.67 3.56 -1.57
C VAL A 51 4.66 2.55 -1.00
N GLU A 52 4.28 1.88 0.08
CA GLU A 52 5.11 0.91 0.79
C GLU A 52 4.38 -0.44 0.87
N ILE A 53 5.15 -1.52 0.72
CA ILE A 53 4.70 -2.88 1.06
C ILE A 53 5.12 -3.14 2.49
N SER A 54 4.17 -3.51 3.34
CA SER A 54 4.39 -3.63 4.77
C SER A 54 3.66 -4.85 5.33
N VAL A 55 4.21 -5.40 6.41
CA VAL A 55 3.46 -6.31 7.29
C VAL A 55 2.86 -5.47 8.40
N TYR A 56 1.54 -5.57 8.57
CA TYR A 56 0.81 -4.99 9.68
C TYR A 56 0.61 -6.02 10.78
N ASP A 57 1.12 -5.71 11.97
CA ASP A 57 0.93 -6.53 13.15
C ASP A 57 -0.32 -6.04 13.91
N ASN A 58 -1.34 -6.88 14.00
CA ASN A 58 -2.62 -6.49 14.59
C ASN A 58 -2.57 -6.37 16.11
N GLU A 59 -1.65 -7.07 16.78
CA GLU A 59 -1.53 -7.03 18.23
C GLU A 59 -0.84 -5.73 18.65
N THR A 60 0.32 -5.46 18.06
CA THR A 60 1.15 -4.30 18.39
C THR A 60 0.75 -3.03 17.63
N LYS A 61 -0.13 -3.16 16.64
CA LYS A 61 -0.57 -2.07 15.75
C LYS A 61 0.61 -1.43 14.99
N THR A 62 1.64 -2.21 14.70
CA THR A 62 2.87 -1.75 14.03
C THR A 62 2.91 -2.10 12.55
N PHE A 63 3.63 -1.29 11.76
CA PHE A 63 3.84 -1.51 10.34
C PHE A 63 5.33 -1.65 10.06
N THR A 64 5.73 -2.78 9.47
CA THR A 64 7.11 -3.06 9.09
C THR A 64 7.23 -3.02 7.57
N PRO A 65 7.87 -1.99 6.98
CA PRO A 65 8.01 -1.88 5.54
C PRO A 65 9.13 -2.78 5.00
N TYR A 66 8.88 -3.40 3.85
CA TYR A 66 9.82 -4.30 3.15
C TYR A 66 10.25 -3.82 1.78
N GLY A 67 9.58 -2.78 1.26
CA GLY A 67 9.91 -2.11 0.01
C GLY A 67 9.03 -0.87 -0.17
N SER A 68 9.48 0.08 -0.97
CA SER A 68 8.69 1.28 -1.30
C SER A 68 8.97 1.81 -2.71
N ALA A 69 8.05 2.63 -3.20
CA ALA A 69 8.18 3.38 -4.44
C ALA A 69 7.71 4.82 -4.26
N ASN A 70 8.47 5.76 -4.83
CA ASN A 70 8.06 7.15 -4.93
C ASN A 70 7.11 7.31 -6.11
N ILE A 71 5.92 7.85 -5.87
CA ILE A 71 4.91 8.10 -6.88
C ILE A 71 4.91 9.59 -7.19
N GLY A 72 5.18 9.92 -8.45
CA GLY A 72 5.22 11.29 -8.95
C GLY A 72 3.83 11.91 -9.15
N GLY A 73 3.79 12.97 -9.98
CA GLY A 73 2.55 13.60 -10.38
C GLY A 73 1.73 12.72 -11.33
N GLY A 74 0.42 12.68 -11.13
CA GLY A 74 -0.54 11.93 -11.93
C GLY A 74 -1.79 11.58 -11.11
N TRP A 75 -2.96 11.54 -11.76
CA TRP A 75 -4.21 11.03 -11.17
C TRP A 75 -4.16 9.52 -10.98
N ARG A 76 -3.48 8.85 -11.91
CA ARG A 76 -3.38 7.40 -12.06
C ARG A 76 -1.91 7.06 -12.28
N ASN A 77 -1.31 6.21 -11.44
CA ASN A 77 0.11 5.86 -11.55
C ASN A 77 0.31 4.36 -11.36
N ASP A 78 0.90 3.72 -12.35
CA ASP A 78 1.47 2.38 -12.20
C ASP A 78 2.83 2.49 -11.50
N PHE A 79 3.19 1.48 -10.71
CA PHE A 79 4.44 1.47 -9.98
C PHE A 79 4.97 0.06 -9.78
N ILE A 80 6.28 -0.02 -9.55
CA ILE A 80 6.99 -1.24 -9.17
C ILE A 80 7.67 -0.97 -7.84
N ILE A 81 7.44 -1.85 -6.86
CA ILE A 81 8.14 -1.85 -5.58
C ILE A 81 9.09 -3.03 -5.57
N GLN A 82 10.37 -2.74 -5.33
CA GLN A 82 11.36 -3.77 -4.99
C GLN A 82 11.23 -4.09 -3.52
N ALA A 83 10.79 -5.31 -3.20
CA ALA A 83 10.66 -5.76 -1.82
C ALA A 83 11.63 -6.90 -1.50
N ARG A 84 12.15 -6.92 -0.28
CA ARG A 84 12.85 -8.08 0.28
C ARG A 84 11.84 -9.20 0.55
N GLY A 85 12.31 -10.44 0.70
CA GLY A 85 11.45 -11.54 1.15
C GLY A 85 11.01 -11.33 2.60
N PHE A 86 9.78 -11.71 2.93
CA PHE A 86 9.20 -11.56 4.26
C PHE A 86 8.13 -12.61 4.56
N THR A 87 7.78 -12.73 5.83
CA THR A 87 6.75 -13.67 6.30
C THR A 87 5.61 -12.87 6.93
N VAL A 88 4.39 -13.26 6.62
CA VAL A 88 3.18 -12.81 7.31
C VAL A 88 2.74 -13.93 8.24
N GLY A 89 2.86 -13.68 9.55
CA GLY A 89 2.47 -14.63 10.59
C GLY A 89 0.98 -14.62 10.92
N GLU A 90 0.60 -15.46 11.88
CA GLU A 90 -0.74 -15.44 12.47
C GLU A 90 -0.98 -14.11 13.21
N GLY A 91 -2.16 -13.52 13.04
CA GLY A 91 -2.46 -12.19 13.58
C GLY A 91 -1.79 -11.02 12.85
N GLN A 92 -1.05 -11.30 11.77
CA GLN A 92 -0.46 -10.29 10.90
C GLN A 92 -1.16 -10.24 9.55
N TYR A 93 -1.05 -9.08 8.89
CA TYR A 93 -1.67 -8.84 7.59
C TYR A 93 -0.64 -8.28 6.62
N LEU A 94 -0.68 -8.76 5.37
CA LEU A 94 -0.02 -8.05 4.28
C LEU A 94 -0.79 -6.76 4.02
N ALA A 95 -0.08 -5.63 4.07
CA ALA A 95 -0.67 -4.32 3.96
C ALA A 95 0.08 -3.45 2.96
N PHE A 96 -0.67 -2.55 2.30
CA PHE A 96 -0.08 -1.47 1.51
C PHE A 96 -0.30 -0.16 2.26
N ALA A 97 0.79 0.58 2.44
CA ALA A 97 0.76 1.87 3.08
C ALA A 97 1.00 2.97 2.05
N VAL A 98 0.22 4.06 2.13
CA VAL A 98 0.50 5.29 1.42
C VAL A 98 0.90 6.34 2.43
N TYR A 99 2.14 6.78 2.32
CA TYR A 99 2.66 7.91 3.06
C TYR A 99 2.48 9.18 2.23
N ASN A 100 1.89 10.19 2.88
CA ASN A 100 1.72 11.51 2.31
C ASN A 100 2.73 12.50 2.90
N PRO A 101 3.75 12.93 2.13
CA PRO A 101 4.68 13.97 2.56
C PRO A 101 4.13 15.40 2.37
N TRP A 102 2.87 15.59 1.95
CA TRP A 102 2.28 16.90 1.60
C TRP A 102 1.02 17.23 2.39
N PHE A 103 0.58 18.49 2.33
CA PHE A 103 -0.48 19.04 3.19
C PHE A 103 -1.77 18.20 3.25
N TRP A 104 -2.18 17.55 2.15
CA TRP A 104 -3.16 16.45 2.15
C TRP A 104 -3.08 15.61 0.89
N LEU A 105 -3.61 14.38 0.93
CA LEU A 105 -3.70 13.48 -0.23
C LEU A 105 -4.97 12.65 -0.13
N GLY A 106 -5.80 12.65 -1.17
CA GLY A 106 -6.89 11.69 -1.35
C GLY A 106 -6.40 10.47 -2.11
N VAL A 107 -6.73 9.27 -1.64
CA VAL A 107 -6.41 8.00 -2.31
C VAL A 107 -7.68 7.19 -2.49
N VAL A 108 -7.92 6.71 -3.71
CA VAL A 108 -9.06 5.84 -4.01
C VAL A 108 -8.68 4.41 -3.65
N THR A 109 -9.27 3.82 -2.60
CA THR A 109 -8.87 2.49 -2.08
C THR A 109 -9.68 1.32 -2.63
N TRP A 110 -10.48 1.53 -3.68
CA TRP A 110 -11.29 0.47 -4.29
C TRP A 110 -10.41 -0.55 -5.03
N LYS A 111 -10.66 -1.86 -4.83
CA LYS A 111 -9.90 -3.00 -5.41
C LYS A 111 -9.77 -2.97 -6.94
N GLY A 112 -10.70 -2.30 -7.64
CA GLY A 112 -10.63 -2.09 -9.10
C GLY A 112 -9.68 -0.97 -9.52
N GLU A 113 -9.47 0.01 -8.64
CA GLU A 113 -8.79 1.27 -8.94
C GLU A 113 -7.39 1.31 -8.32
N SER A 114 -7.19 0.93 -7.06
CA SER A 114 -5.84 0.80 -6.48
C SER A 114 -5.57 -0.63 -6.04
N ARG A 115 -4.47 -1.21 -6.55
CA ARG A 115 -4.10 -2.61 -6.27
C ARG A 115 -2.59 -2.80 -6.37
N VAL A 116 -2.11 -3.85 -5.75
CA VAL A 116 -0.76 -4.36 -6.00
C VAL A 116 -0.90 -5.87 -6.19
N SER A 117 -0.17 -6.35 -7.18
CA SER A 117 -0.06 -7.76 -7.52
C SER A 117 1.03 -8.34 -6.65
N THR A 118 0.81 -9.53 -6.09
CA THR A 118 1.92 -10.34 -5.58
C THR A 118 2.96 -10.52 -6.69
N PRO A 119 4.23 -10.81 -6.37
CA PRO A 119 5.22 -11.14 -7.37
C PRO A 119 4.69 -12.36 -8.10
N SER A 120 4.15 -12.14 -9.29
CA SER A 120 3.99 -13.21 -10.25
C SER A 120 5.39 -13.77 -10.43
N ASN A 121 5.53 -15.10 -10.36
CA ASN A 121 6.66 -15.74 -11.00
C ASN A 121 6.68 -15.21 -12.44
N MET A 122 7.48 -14.17 -12.71
CA MET A 122 7.70 -13.65 -14.03
C MET A 122 8.39 -14.79 -14.78
N ARG A 123 7.58 -15.55 -15.53
CA ARG A 123 8.02 -16.43 -16.60
C ARG A 123 7.58 -15.80 -17.91
#